data_AF-A0AA40C155-F1
#
_entry.id   AF-A0AA40C155-F1
#
_cell.length_a   1.000
_cell.length_b   1.000
_cell.length_c   1.000
_cell.angle_alpha   90.00
_cell.angle_beta   90.00
_cell.angle_gamma   90.00
#
_symmetry.space_group_name_H-M   'P 1'
#
loop_
_entity.id
_entity.type
_entity.pdbx_description
1 polymer ?
#
loop_
_entity_poly.entity_id
_entity_poly.type
_entity_poly.pdbx_seq_one_letter_code
_entity_poly.pdbx_strand_id
1 'polypeptide(L)'
;MCSFHLPTVQRCLWPAALQQGRVGEELVGYAKRWAELPRCKREDGAVYADSMSWFVLVDDEIPGFLACEGCFEGVIRATRFAARFERHGRGQAAGEKWRCDASLGFVARALLHRSRLDDWAGFVGGVGRRMKMEACSSKMLTANSATWFRPRGAPASFRVCETCYADAYAESRFEAAFERVEETALSKWEVVQCSAKGNIPFAQLAFVATVAKKPVEYLRAGQVEIACKPKCCTKEGIVDGRFYNFKEPVGNFGVCEACFVGCIRSVGMDVLFAERPRTVVGAAYCVFNPHGARFGQFVDLYNEGLETGVFDGYESAVRKWSPILRCAGREALSGRAWYGWEDCRICLECYETFVAGTKLASEMPLQNSYHEGPNVCSMYSPRQRERYTQACEKASAEELLATTRIRMAVYLETVMVIKQMRQQQEAEMNAADTEMFISATHLSSDIMGTVFGSNTYTYTNSGYKSNEGIMADKAWNSGIAMRQRALDPGRMMEIERLEARWAEYE
;
A
#
# COMPACT_ATOMS: atom_id res chain seq x y z
N MET A 1 3.49 -17.58 -15.18
CA MET A 1 2.18 -17.28 -14.60
C MET A 1 1.09 -18.04 -15.34
N CYS A 2 0.53 -19.06 -14.69
CA CYS A 2 -0.64 -19.78 -15.17
C CYS A 2 -1.86 -18.84 -15.21
N SER A 3 -2.67 -18.85 -16.28
CA SER A 3 -3.79 -17.91 -16.46
C SER A 3 -5.15 -18.60 -16.67
N PHE A 4 -5.23 -19.89 -16.32
CA PHE A 4 -6.47 -20.68 -16.42
C PHE A 4 -7.57 -20.22 -15.45
N HIS A 5 -7.22 -19.43 -14.44
CA HIS A 5 -8.18 -18.85 -13.50
C HIS A 5 -9.00 -17.69 -14.13
N LEU A 6 -8.56 -17.12 -15.26
CA LEU A 6 -9.20 -15.96 -15.86
C LEU A 6 -10.62 -16.27 -16.35
N PRO A 7 -11.59 -15.38 -16.09
CA PRO A 7 -12.96 -15.56 -16.57
C PRO A 7 -13.07 -15.86 -18.08
N THR A 8 -12.29 -15.20 -18.93
CA THR A 8 -12.30 -15.46 -20.38
C THR A 8 -11.91 -16.90 -20.71
N VAL A 9 -10.90 -17.43 -20.02
CA VAL A 9 -10.49 -18.84 -20.20
C VAL A 9 -11.57 -19.77 -19.68
N GLN A 10 -12.04 -19.56 -18.44
CA GLN A 10 -12.99 -20.47 -17.78
C GLN A 10 -14.39 -20.49 -18.41
N ARG A 11 -14.88 -19.34 -18.90
CA ARG A 11 -16.26 -19.17 -19.35
C ARG A 11 -16.43 -19.27 -20.87
N CYS A 12 -15.39 -18.96 -21.63
CA CYS A 12 -15.47 -18.89 -23.09
C CYS A 12 -14.56 -19.91 -23.75
N LEU A 13 -13.24 -19.78 -23.56
CA LEU A 13 -12.27 -20.52 -24.36
C LEU A 13 -12.18 -22.01 -23.99
N TRP A 14 -12.18 -22.32 -22.69
CA TRP A 14 -12.09 -23.70 -22.22
C TRP A 14 -13.35 -24.52 -22.54
N PRO A 15 -14.58 -24.04 -22.27
CA PRO A 15 -15.79 -24.73 -22.70
C PRO A 15 -15.84 -24.95 -24.22
N ALA A 16 -15.43 -23.97 -25.03
CA ALA A 16 -15.37 -24.10 -26.48
C ALA A 16 -14.37 -25.18 -26.92
N ALA A 17 -13.18 -25.22 -26.32
CA ALA A 17 -12.18 -26.25 -26.60
C ALA A 17 -12.69 -27.66 -26.23
N LEU A 18 -13.38 -27.81 -25.10
CA LEU A 18 -13.99 -29.07 -24.69
C LEU A 18 -15.07 -29.53 -25.67
N GLN A 19 -15.94 -28.62 -26.13
CA GLN A 19 -16.97 -28.95 -27.13
C GLN A 19 -16.37 -29.41 -28.46
N GLN A 20 -15.22 -28.86 -28.85
CA GLN A 20 -14.53 -29.22 -30.08
C GLN A 20 -13.62 -30.45 -29.93
N GLY A 21 -13.44 -31.00 -28.72
CA GLY A 21 -12.60 -32.16 -28.43
C GLY A 21 -11.10 -31.93 -28.65
N ARG A 22 -10.64 -30.69 -28.73
CA ARG A 22 -9.23 -30.33 -28.94
C ARG A 22 -8.89 -29.01 -28.26
N VAL A 23 -7.65 -28.86 -27.79
CA VAL A 23 -7.11 -27.54 -27.42
C VAL A 23 -7.02 -26.73 -28.71
N GLY A 24 -8.04 -25.92 -28.97
CA GLY A 24 -8.17 -25.16 -30.21
C GLY A 24 -7.14 -24.04 -30.34
N GLU A 25 -6.90 -23.61 -31.58
CA GLU A 25 -6.03 -22.48 -31.90
C GLU A 25 -6.40 -21.19 -31.16
N GLU A 26 -7.67 -21.01 -30.81
CA GLU A 26 -8.15 -19.85 -30.07
C GLU A 26 -7.59 -19.77 -28.65
N LEU A 27 -7.55 -20.89 -27.92
CA LEU A 27 -7.00 -20.93 -26.55
C LEU A 27 -5.48 -20.74 -26.57
N VAL A 28 -4.79 -21.36 -27.53
CA VAL A 28 -3.33 -21.18 -27.71
C VAL A 28 -3.01 -19.75 -28.13
N GLY A 29 -3.77 -19.20 -29.08
CA GLY A 29 -3.62 -17.82 -29.54
C GLY A 29 -3.91 -16.81 -28.43
N TYR A 30 -4.92 -17.06 -27.59
CA TYR A 30 -5.15 -16.25 -26.40
C TYR A 30 -3.99 -16.33 -25.41
N ALA A 31 -3.48 -17.53 -25.12
CA ALA A 31 -2.36 -17.68 -24.19
C ALA A 31 -1.10 -16.95 -24.66
N LYS A 32 -0.80 -16.97 -25.98
CA LYS A 32 0.30 -16.21 -26.58
C LYS A 32 0.10 -14.72 -26.41
N ARG A 33 -1.06 -14.19 -26.80
CA ARG A 33 -1.39 -12.75 -26.64
C ARG A 33 -1.33 -12.32 -25.18
N TRP A 34 -1.91 -13.11 -24.29
CA TRP A 34 -1.93 -12.82 -22.86
C TRP A 34 -0.53 -12.71 -22.26
N ALA A 35 0.43 -13.52 -22.74
CA ALA A 35 1.81 -13.46 -22.29
C ALA A 35 2.53 -12.17 -22.71
N GLU A 36 2.08 -11.52 -23.79
CA GLU A 36 2.64 -10.27 -24.31
C GLU A 36 1.98 -9.03 -23.70
N LEU A 37 0.79 -9.17 -23.10
CA LEU A 37 0.04 -8.04 -22.53
C LEU A 37 0.74 -7.47 -21.29
N PRO A 38 0.82 -6.12 -21.18
CA PRO A 38 1.26 -5.46 -19.96
C PRO A 38 0.38 -5.86 -18.77
N ARG A 39 1.02 -6.23 -17.65
CA ARG A 39 0.28 -6.60 -16.42
C ARG A 39 -0.44 -5.39 -15.84
N CYS A 40 -1.69 -5.59 -15.46
CA CYS A 40 -2.49 -4.57 -14.77
C CYS A 40 -1.78 -4.07 -13.50
N LYS A 41 -1.60 -2.75 -13.38
CA LYS A 41 -0.98 -2.09 -12.22
C LYS A 41 -1.96 -1.79 -11.09
N ARG A 42 -3.23 -2.16 -11.24
CA ARG A 42 -4.28 -2.04 -10.21
C ARG A 42 -4.34 -0.62 -9.61
N GLU A 43 -4.41 -0.52 -8.28
CA GLU A 43 -4.41 0.74 -7.53
C GLU A 43 -3.09 1.51 -7.61
N ASP A 44 -1.97 0.82 -7.84
CA ASP A 44 -0.67 1.47 -7.99
C ASP A 44 -0.66 2.37 -9.21
N GLY A 45 -1.46 2.08 -10.24
CA GLY A 45 -1.60 2.85 -11.46
C GLY A 45 -0.44 2.68 -12.43
N ALA A 46 -0.75 2.67 -13.73
CA ALA A 46 0.23 2.62 -14.80
C ALA A 46 0.67 4.03 -15.19
N VAL A 47 1.91 4.16 -15.65
CA VAL A 47 2.50 5.39 -16.22
C VAL A 47 2.70 5.20 -17.72
N TYR A 48 2.98 6.28 -18.46
CA TYR A 48 3.23 6.23 -19.90
C TYR A 48 4.23 5.14 -20.34
N ALA A 49 5.30 4.94 -19.56
CA ALA A 49 6.34 3.95 -19.83
C ALA A 49 5.87 2.49 -19.75
N ASP A 50 4.70 2.21 -19.16
CA ASP A 50 4.12 0.87 -19.11
C ASP A 50 3.43 0.47 -20.44
N SER A 51 3.29 1.40 -21.40
CA SER A 51 2.72 1.16 -22.73
C SER A 51 1.36 0.45 -22.70
N MET A 52 0.52 0.81 -21.75
CA MET A 52 -0.78 0.16 -21.52
C MET A 52 -1.87 0.74 -22.43
N SER A 53 -2.62 -0.13 -23.11
CA SER A 53 -3.87 0.28 -23.75
C SER A 53 -5.02 0.34 -22.74
N TRP A 54 -5.93 1.28 -22.96
CA TRP A 54 -7.04 1.59 -22.08
C TRP A 54 -8.37 1.52 -22.81
N PHE A 55 -9.40 1.14 -22.08
CA PHE A 55 -10.78 1.01 -22.53
C PHE A 55 -11.69 1.83 -21.61
N VAL A 56 -12.71 2.44 -22.21
CA VAL A 56 -13.74 3.23 -21.54
C VAL A 56 -15.11 2.64 -21.86
N LEU A 57 -16.14 3.07 -21.14
CA LEU A 57 -17.51 2.78 -21.53
C LEU A 57 -17.91 3.66 -22.71
N VAL A 58 -18.68 3.10 -23.63
CA VAL A 58 -19.33 3.85 -24.71
C VAL A 58 -20.20 4.95 -24.08
N ASP A 59 -20.26 6.12 -24.73
CA ASP A 59 -21.02 7.29 -24.29
C ASP A 59 -20.64 7.85 -22.90
N ASP A 60 -19.48 7.45 -22.35
CA ASP A 60 -19.01 7.85 -21.01
C ASP A 60 -20.07 7.59 -19.90
N GLU A 61 -20.81 6.47 -20.01
CA GLU A 61 -21.90 6.12 -19.08
C GLU A 61 -21.47 6.09 -17.59
N ILE A 62 -20.18 5.87 -17.33
CA ILE A 62 -19.56 6.07 -16.02
C ILE A 62 -18.36 7.02 -16.21
N PRO A 63 -18.51 8.32 -15.86
CA PRO A 63 -17.47 9.31 -16.10
C PRO A 63 -16.13 8.93 -15.48
N GLY A 64 -15.09 8.91 -16.32
CA GLY A 64 -13.71 8.65 -15.91
C GLY A 64 -13.38 7.18 -15.62
N PHE A 65 -14.27 6.24 -15.93
CA PHE A 65 -13.99 4.81 -15.80
C PHE A 65 -12.88 4.36 -16.76
N LEU A 66 -11.91 3.60 -16.26
CA LEU A 66 -10.82 3.03 -17.04
C LEU A 66 -10.64 1.53 -16.81
N ALA A 67 -10.61 0.76 -17.90
CA ALA A 67 -10.15 -0.63 -17.88
C ALA A 67 -8.86 -0.76 -18.70
N CYS A 68 -7.81 -1.33 -18.12
CA CYS A 68 -6.64 -1.69 -18.92
C CYS A 68 -6.94 -2.88 -19.82
N GLU A 69 -6.15 -3.02 -20.88
CA GLU A 69 -6.25 -4.13 -21.84
C GLU A 69 -6.21 -5.52 -21.20
N GLY A 70 -5.38 -5.72 -20.17
CA GLY A 70 -5.37 -6.99 -19.42
C GLY A 70 -6.69 -7.28 -18.72
N CYS A 71 -7.34 -6.29 -18.09
CA CYS A 71 -8.65 -6.49 -17.47
C CYS A 71 -9.75 -6.64 -18.53
N PHE A 72 -9.62 -5.97 -19.67
CA PHE A 72 -10.53 -6.14 -20.79
C PHE A 72 -10.48 -7.58 -21.32
N GLU A 73 -9.30 -8.06 -21.70
CA GLU A 73 -9.09 -9.40 -22.25
C GLU A 73 -9.31 -10.53 -21.23
N GLY A 74 -9.05 -10.28 -19.95
CA GLY A 74 -9.16 -11.27 -18.89
C GLY A 74 -10.56 -11.43 -18.30
N VAL A 75 -11.32 -10.33 -18.19
CA VAL A 75 -12.60 -10.29 -17.47
C VAL A 75 -13.73 -9.78 -18.36
N ILE A 76 -13.61 -8.57 -18.94
CA ILE A 76 -14.71 -7.90 -19.64
C ILE A 76 -15.11 -8.68 -20.90
N ARG A 77 -14.14 -9.17 -21.67
CA ARG A 77 -14.36 -9.97 -22.88
C ARG A 77 -15.17 -11.23 -22.62
N ALA A 78 -15.13 -11.75 -21.39
CA ALA A 78 -15.91 -12.91 -20.96
C ALA A 78 -17.38 -12.59 -20.64
N THR A 79 -17.81 -11.33 -20.81
CA THR A 79 -19.14 -10.84 -20.45
C THR A 79 -19.91 -10.40 -21.69
N ARG A 80 -21.24 -10.43 -21.60
CA ARG A 80 -22.16 -9.85 -22.61
C ARG A 80 -21.98 -8.33 -22.76
N PHE A 81 -21.33 -7.70 -21.79
CA PHE A 81 -21.09 -6.26 -21.78
C PHE A 81 -19.87 -5.84 -22.59
N ALA A 82 -19.08 -6.77 -23.16
CA ALA A 82 -17.87 -6.42 -23.91
C ALA A 82 -18.10 -5.39 -25.03
N ALA A 83 -19.26 -5.43 -25.70
CA ALA A 83 -19.64 -4.48 -26.74
C ALA A 83 -19.98 -3.06 -26.23
N ARG A 84 -20.08 -2.87 -24.91
CA ARG A 84 -20.30 -1.56 -24.26
C ARG A 84 -19.00 -0.86 -23.89
N PHE A 85 -17.86 -1.44 -24.27
CA PHE A 85 -16.54 -0.86 -24.05
C PHE A 85 -15.88 -0.56 -25.38
N GLU A 86 -15.19 0.56 -25.43
CA GLU A 86 -14.40 0.98 -26.58
C GLU A 86 -12.99 1.38 -26.15
N ARG A 87 -12.06 1.38 -27.10
CA ARG A 87 -10.68 1.78 -26.83
C ARG A 87 -10.66 3.28 -26.54
N HIS A 88 -9.98 3.68 -25.47
CA HIS A 88 -9.82 5.08 -25.11
C HIS A 88 -9.17 5.84 -26.28
N GLY A 89 -9.86 6.87 -26.80
CA GLY A 89 -9.44 7.58 -28.02
C GLY A 89 -8.12 8.32 -27.89
N ARG A 90 -7.77 8.79 -26.69
CA ARG A 90 -6.44 9.34 -26.35
C ARG A 90 -5.57 8.28 -25.68
N GLY A 91 -4.30 8.19 -26.04
CA GLY A 91 -3.32 7.45 -25.25
C GLY A 91 -3.04 8.16 -23.93
N GLN A 92 -2.52 7.44 -22.94
CA GLN A 92 -1.98 8.05 -21.73
C GLN A 92 -0.82 8.97 -22.09
N ALA A 93 -0.78 10.19 -21.56
CA ALA A 93 0.32 11.13 -21.84
C ALA A 93 1.50 10.95 -20.87
N ALA A 94 2.69 11.43 -21.26
CA ALA A 94 3.85 11.47 -20.39
C ALA A 94 3.54 12.31 -19.13
N GLY A 95 3.86 11.77 -17.95
CA GLY A 95 3.56 12.40 -16.65
C GLY A 95 2.18 12.06 -16.08
N GLU A 96 1.26 11.48 -16.86
CA GLU A 96 -0.03 11.01 -16.34
C GLU A 96 0.12 9.64 -15.66
N LYS A 97 -0.72 9.41 -14.63
CA LYS A 97 -0.80 8.14 -13.92
C LYS A 97 -2.26 7.69 -13.82
N TRP A 98 -2.59 6.60 -14.51
CA TRP A 98 -3.97 6.10 -14.64
C TRP A 98 -4.14 4.80 -13.85
N ARG A 99 -5.32 4.59 -13.26
CA ARG A 99 -5.65 3.40 -12.46
C ARG A 99 -6.71 2.58 -13.19
N CYS A 100 -6.65 1.25 -13.04
CA CYS A 100 -7.61 0.35 -13.67
C CYS A 100 -8.78 0.06 -12.71
N ASP A 101 -9.93 0.64 -13.00
CA ASP A 101 -11.17 0.48 -12.24
C ASP A 101 -11.75 -0.94 -12.35
N ALA A 102 -11.59 -1.58 -13.51
CA ALA A 102 -11.97 -2.98 -13.71
C ALA A 102 -11.18 -3.97 -12.84
N SER A 103 -10.06 -3.54 -12.24
CA SER A 103 -9.28 -4.34 -11.31
C SER A 103 -9.81 -4.34 -9.87
N LEU A 104 -10.76 -3.45 -9.56
CA LEU A 104 -11.42 -3.42 -8.25
C LEU A 104 -12.32 -4.64 -8.08
N GLY A 105 -12.23 -5.27 -6.89
CA GLY A 105 -12.96 -6.51 -6.61
C GLY A 105 -14.48 -6.39 -6.83
N PHE A 106 -15.07 -5.26 -6.42
CA PHE A 106 -16.49 -4.98 -6.68
C PHE A 106 -16.81 -4.94 -8.17
N VAL A 107 -16.05 -4.18 -8.96
CA VAL A 107 -16.29 -3.98 -10.40
C VAL A 107 -16.15 -5.30 -11.16
N ALA A 108 -15.10 -6.07 -10.88
CA ALA A 108 -14.90 -7.39 -11.48
C ALA A 108 -16.05 -8.35 -11.16
N ARG A 109 -16.57 -8.35 -9.91
CA ARG A 109 -17.75 -9.16 -9.55
C ARG A 109 -19.02 -8.65 -10.21
N ALA A 110 -19.25 -7.34 -10.23
CA ALA A 110 -20.41 -6.72 -10.88
C ALA A 110 -20.44 -7.04 -12.38
N LEU A 111 -19.32 -6.89 -13.09
CA LEU A 111 -19.17 -7.31 -14.49
C LEU A 111 -19.63 -8.76 -14.69
N LEU A 112 -19.16 -9.67 -13.85
CA LEU A 112 -19.43 -11.09 -13.99
C LEU A 112 -20.82 -11.53 -13.51
N HIS A 113 -21.40 -10.88 -12.51
CA HIS A 113 -22.71 -11.18 -11.94
C HIS A 113 -23.82 -10.54 -12.77
N ARG A 114 -23.75 -9.22 -12.98
CA ARG A 114 -24.77 -8.45 -13.71
C ARG A 114 -24.81 -8.82 -15.18
N SER A 115 -23.67 -9.17 -15.80
CA SER A 115 -23.69 -9.68 -17.17
C SER A 115 -24.43 -11.01 -17.32
N ARG A 116 -24.45 -11.87 -16.31
CA ARG A 116 -25.24 -13.11 -16.36
C ARG A 116 -26.74 -12.83 -16.33
N LEU A 117 -27.13 -11.76 -15.65
CA LEU A 117 -28.51 -11.28 -15.57
C LEU A 117 -28.88 -10.36 -16.74
N ASP A 118 -27.93 -10.02 -17.59
CA ASP A 118 -28.05 -9.00 -18.65
C ASP A 118 -28.48 -7.61 -18.13
N ASP A 119 -28.08 -7.30 -16.89
CA ASP A 119 -28.48 -6.10 -16.16
C ASP A 119 -27.42 -4.98 -16.29
N TRP A 120 -27.38 -4.34 -17.46
CA TRP A 120 -26.44 -3.24 -17.71
C TRP A 120 -26.70 -2.03 -16.81
N ALA A 121 -27.97 -1.66 -16.61
CA ALA A 121 -28.34 -0.52 -15.77
C ALA A 121 -27.92 -0.73 -14.31
N GLY A 122 -28.08 -1.94 -13.77
CA GLY A 122 -27.59 -2.30 -12.44
C GLY A 122 -26.07 -2.26 -12.34
N PHE A 123 -25.35 -2.68 -13.39
CA PHE A 123 -23.89 -2.52 -13.46
C PHE A 123 -23.48 -1.05 -13.42
N VAL A 124 -24.01 -0.21 -14.30
CA VAL A 124 -23.69 1.23 -14.37
C VAL A 124 -24.02 1.93 -13.06
N GLY A 125 -25.22 1.71 -12.51
CA GLY A 125 -25.65 2.29 -11.24
C GLY A 125 -24.82 1.81 -10.05
N GLY A 126 -24.47 0.52 -9.99
CA GLY A 126 -23.67 -0.06 -8.92
C GLY A 126 -22.23 0.44 -8.93
N VAL A 127 -21.57 0.38 -10.09
CA VAL A 127 -20.18 0.85 -10.26
C VAL A 127 -20.11 2.37 -10.09
N GLY A 128 -21.03 3.13 -10.68
CA GLY A 128 -21.10 4.57 -10.50
C GLY A 128 -21.25 5.00 -9.04
N ARG A 129 -21.99 4.24 -8.21
CA ARG A 129 -22.01 4.46 -6.75
C ARG A 129 -20.66 4.15 -6.11
N ARG A 130 -20.06 3.00 -6.43
CA ARG A 130 -18.76 2.60 -5.86
C ARG A 130 -17.64 3.59 -6.18
N MET A 131 -17.62 4.17 -7.38
CA MET A 131 -16.59 5.18 -7.76
C MET A 131 -16.71 6.49 -6.98
N LYS A 132 -17.89 6.80 -6.44
CA LYS A 132 -18.12 7.98 -5.58
C LYS A 132 -17.80 7.72 -4.10
N MET A 133 -17.55 6.47 -3.71
CA MET A 133 -17.22 6.12 -2.34
C MET A 133 -15.75 6.40 -2.03
N GLU A 134 -15.50 7.05 -0.90
CA GLU A 134 -14.15 7.24 -0.40
C GLU A 134 -13.53 5.91 0.07
N ALA A 135 -12.20 5.85 0.01
CA ALA A 135 -11.46 4.75 0.61
C ALA A 135 -11.70 4.68 2.12
N CYS A 136 -11.69 3.47 2.68
CA CYS A 136 -11.86 3.28 4.12
C CYS A 136 -10.76 4.02 4.91
N SER A 137 -11.15 5.07 5.66
CA SER A 137 -10.22 5.90 6.43
C SER A 137 -9.42 5.12 7.47
N SER A 138 -9.91 3.94 7.89
CA SER A 138 -9.29 3.08 8.91
C SER A 138 -9.14 3.74 10.29
N LYS A 139 -9.73 4.94 10.45
CA LYS A 139 -9.81 5.71 11.68
C LYS A 139 -11.05 5.29 12.47
N MET A 140 -11.06 5.70 13.73
CA MET A 140 -12.25 5.69 14.56
C MET A 140 -13.20 6.79 14.07
N LEU A 141 -14.47 6.42 13.82
CA LEU A 141 -15.52 7.28 13.29
C LEU A 141 -16.72 7.23 14.23
N THR A 142 -17.52 8.29 14.28
CA THR A 142 -18.82 8.19 14.94
C THR A 142 -19.71 7.24 14.15
N ALA A 143 -20.48 6.40 14.83
CA ALA A 143 -21.25 5.35 14.15
C ALA A 143 -22.18 5.92 13.06
N ASN A 144 -22.73 7.11 13.26
CA ASN A 144 -23.64 7.77 12.30
C ASN A 144 -22.93 8.44 11.11
N SER A 145 -21.59 8.52 11.08
CA SER A 145 -20.87 9.15 9.97
C SER A 145 -20.62 8.21 8.79
N ALA A 146 -21.04 6.94 8.87
CA ALA A 146 -20.84 5.94 7.83
C ALA A 146 -21.99 4.92 7.82
N THR A 147 -22.17 4.26 6.66
CA THR A 147 -23.02 3.08 6.56
C THR A 147 -22.22 1.84 6.95
N TRP A 148 -22.77 1.05 7.86
CA TRP A 148 -22.12 -0.17 8.38
C TRP A 148 -22.87 -1.43 8.00
N PHE A 149 -22.10 -2.50 7.77
CA PHE A 149 -22.58 -3.84 7.47
C PHE A 149 -21.94 -4.83 8.44
N ARG A 150 -22.63 -5.93 8.72
CA ARG A 150 -22.09 -7.05 9.49
C ARG A 150 -22.63 -8.39 8.98
N PRO A 151 -21.89 -9.50 9.14
CA PRO A 151 -22.45 -10.83 8.92
C PRO A 151 -23.60 -11.06 9.90
N ARG A 152 -24.67 -11.69 9.42
CA ARG A 152 -25.80 -12.11 10.26
C ARG A 152 -25.27 -13.03 11.37
N GLY A 153 -25.60 -12.71 12.62
CA GLY A 153 -25.15 -13.42 13.81
C GLY A 153 -23.73 -13.09 14.28
N ALA A 154 -23.03 -12.13 13.66
CA ALA A 154 -21.77 -11.62 14.20
C ALA A 154 -21.99 -10.74 15.44
N PRO A 155 -20.99 -10.61 16.34
CA PRO A 155 -21.06 -9.67 17.46
C PRO A 155 -21.35 -8.24 17.00
N ALA A 156 -22.04 -7.45 17.83
CA ALA A 156 -22.38 -6.04 17.50
C ALA A 156 -21.15 -5.14 17.29
N SER A 157 -20.00 -5.52 17.86
CA SER A 157 -18.71 -4.86 17.64
C SER A 157 -18.11 -5.12 16.26
N PHE A 158 -18.56 -6.16 15.54
CA PHE A 158 -18.11 -6.42 14.17
C PHE A 158 -18.89 -5.52 13.21
N ARG A 159 -18.25 -4.45 12.73
CA ARG A 159 -18.82 -3.53 11.74
C ARG A 159 -17.86 -3.29 10.60
N VAL A 160 -18.34 -3.42 9.37
CA VAL A 160 -17.58 -3.20 8.13
C VAL A 160 -18.20 -2.00 7.43
N CYS A 161 -17.40 -0.99 7.08
CA CYS A 161 -17.92 0.16 6.35
C CYS A 161 -18.38 -0.24 4.94
N GLU A 162 -19.28 0.55 4.37
CA GLU A 162 -19.85 0.32 3.04
C GLU A 162 -18.80 0.08 1.94
N THR A 163 -17.71 0.85 1.90
CA THR A 163 -16.63 0.65 0.92
C THR A 163 -15.99 -0.73 1.06
N CYS A 164 -15.59 -1.13 2.28
CA CYS A 164 -14.97 -2.45 2.49
C CYS A 164 -15.95 -3.59 2.25
N TYR A 165 -17.24 -3.38 2.56
CA TYR A 165 -18.29 -4.34 2.27
C TYR A 165 -18.46 -4.52 0.75
N ALA A 166 -18.54 -3.42 0.01
CA ALA A 166 -18.63 -3.43 -1.44
C ALA A 166 -17.44 -4.17 -2.07
N ASP A 167 -16.22 -3.86 -1.64
CA ASP A 167 -14.99 -4.40 -2.21
C ASP A 167 -14.76 -5.89 -1.90
N ALA A 168 -15.27 -6.41 -0.78
CA ALA A 168 -15.11 -7.82 -0.41
C ALA A 168 -16.33 -8.71 -0.69
N TYR A 169 -17.56 -8.20 -0.52
CA TYR A 169 -18.74 -9.06 -0.38
C TYR A 169 -19.91 -8.72 -1.30
N ALA A 170 -20.13 -7.44 -1.64
CA ALA A 170 -21.23 -7.10 -2.55
C ALA A 170 -21.03 -7.73 -3.94
N GLU A 171 -22.14 -8.08 -4.60
CA GLU A 171 -22.19 -8.81 -5.87
C GLU A 171 -21.55 -10.21 -5.78
N SER A 172 -21.38 -10.73 -4.56
CA SER A 172 -20.91 -12.09 -4.31
C SER A 172 -22.03 -12.95 -3.74
N ARG A 173 -21.83 -14.28 -3.76
CA ARG A 173 -22.77 -15.22 -3.13
C ARG A 173 -22.93 -15.07 -1.62
N PHE A 174 -22.08 -14.27 -0.97
CA PHE A 174 -22.12 -14.02 0.47
C PHE A 174 -22.91 -12.77 0.85
N GLU A 175 -23.34 -11.96 -0.12
CA GLU A 175 -24.09 -10.72 0.12
C GLU A 175 -25.32 -10.95 1.03
N ALA A 176 -26.11 -12.00 0.78
CA ALA A 176 -27.28 -12.34 1.59
C ALA A 176 -26.96 -12.67 3.07
N ALA A 177 -25.70 -13.04 3.35
CA ALA A 177 -25.25 -13.34 4.71
C ALA A 177 -24.85 -12.08 5.50
N PHE A 178 -24.85 -10.91 4.87
CA PHE A 178 -24.66 -9.64 5.54
C PHE A 178 -25.99 -8.93 5.74
N GLU A 179 -26.02 -8.10 6.77
CA GLU A 179 -27.10 -7.17 7.05
C GLU A 179 -26.51 -5.77 7.26
N ARG A 180 -27.28 -4.76 6.89
CA ARG A 180 -26.99 -3.38 7.26
C ARG A 180 -27.22 -3.23 8.77
N VAL A 181 -26.31 -2.53 9.43
CA VAL A 181 -26.48 -2.18 10.84
C VAL A 181 -27.40 -0.96 10.91
N GLU A 182 -28.53 -1.12 11.60
CA GLU A 182 -29.45 -0.02 11.90
C GLU A 182 -28.91 0.76 13.11
N GLU A 183 -28.58 2.03 12.90
CA GLU A 183 -28.09 2.91 13.96
C GLU A 183 -29.26 3.49 14.76
N THR A 184 -29.08 3.61 16.08
CA THR A 184 -30.09 4.16 16.99
C THR A 184 -29.75 5.59 17.40
N ALA A 185 -30.65 6.28 18.10
CA ALA A 185 -30.36 7.61 18.65
C ALA A 185 -29.12 7.63 19.55
N LEU A 186 -28.80 6.51 20.23
CA LEU A 186 -27.63 6.37 21.10
C LEU A 186 -26.32 6.19 20.32
N SER A 187 -26.39 5.76 19.05
CA SER A 187 -25.22 5.58 18.17
C SER A 187 -24.48 6.89 17.88
N LYS A 188 -25.07 8.05 18.16
CA LYS A 188 -24.44 9.37 17.99
C LYS A 188 -23.14 9.54 18.80
N TRP A 189 -23.04 8.86 19.93
CA TRP A 189 -21.88 8.93 20.83
C TRP A 189 -20.96 7.70 20.72
N GLU A 190 -21.38 6.69 19.95
CA GLU A 190 -20.57 5.50 19.73
C GLU A 190 -19.48 5.79 18.70
N VAL A 191 -18.26 5.39 19.02
CA VAL A 191 -17.12 5.47 18.13
C VAL A 191 -16.76 4.07 17.65
N VAL A 192 -16.82 3.88 16.33
CA VAL A 192 -16.66 2.61 15.65
C VAL A 192 -15.44 2.68 14.74
N GLN A 193 -14.69 1.58 14.67
CA GLN A 193 -13.66 1.38 13.66
C GLN A 193 -14.05 0.24 12.73
N CYS A 194 -13.80 0.41 11.42
CA CYS A 194 -14.04 -0.65 10.45
C CYS A 194 -13.24 -1.92 10.77
N SER A 195 -13.97 -3.01 10.99
CA SER A 195 -13.44 -4.34 11.25
C SER A 195 -12.68 -4.91 10.05
N ALA A 196 -12.95 -4.43 8.83
CA ALA A 196 -12.21 -4.80 7.63
C ALA A 196 -11.01 -3.86 7.33
N LYS A 197 -10.50 -3.10 8.31
CA LYS A 197 -9.31 -2.26 8.18
C LYS A 197 -8.16 -3.04 7.51
N GLY A 198 -7.80 -2.59 6.31
CA GLY A 198 -6.91 -3.27 5.38
C GLY A 198 -7.38 -4.69 5.06
N ASN A 199 -8.40 -4.73 4.22
CA ASN A 199 -9.30 -5.82 3.88
C ASN A 199 -8.64 -7.11 3.34
N ILE A 200 -7.32 -7.21 3.28
CA ILE A 200 -6.60 -8.34 2.68
C ILE A 200 -7.02 -9.69 3.29
N PRO A 201 -6.96 -9.93 4.63
CA PRO A 201 -7.33 -11.23 5.17
C PRO A 201 -8.82 -11.54 4.99
N PHE A 202 -9.68 -10.52 4.96
CA PHE A 202 -11.12 -10.65 4.77
C PHE A 202 -11.49 -10.97 3.32
N ALA A 203 -10.95 -10.22 2.36
CA ALA A 203 -11.12 -10.44 0.94
C ALA A 203 -10.53 -11.80 0.52
N GLN A 204 -9.37 -12.18 1.08
CA GLN A 204 -8.76 -13.48 0.84
C GLN A 204 -9.63 -14.62 1.37
N LEU A 205 -10.12 -14.52 2.61
CA LEU A 205 -11.02 -15.51 3.18
C LEU A 205 -12.30 -15.67 2.34
N ALA A 206 -12.87 -14.56 1.86
CA ALA A 206 -14.04 -14.57 0.98
C ALA A 206 -13.74 -15.21 -0.39
N PHE A 207 -12.58 -14.90 -0.97
CA PHE A 207 -12.12 -15.50 -2.22
C PHE A 207 -12.00 -17.02 -2.09
N VAL A 208 -11.27 -17.49 -1.07
CA VAL A 208 -11.06 -18.91 -0.81
C VAL A 208 -12.37 -19.62 -0.52
N ALA A 209 -13.22 -19.01 0.31
CA ALA A 209 -14.54 -19.55 0.57
C ALA A 209 -15.32 -19.71 -0.74
N THR A 210 -15.25 -18.76 -1.67
CA THR A 210 -15.89 -18.85 -3.00
C THR A 210 -15.31 -19.98 -3.85
N VAL A 211 -14.00 -20.00 -4.07
CA VAL A 211 -13.32 -20.97 -4.94
C VAL A 211 -13.51 -22.39 -4.43
N ALA A 212 -13.31 -22.61 -3.12
CA ALA A 212 -13.46 -23.91 -2.48
C ALA A 212 -14.92 -24.26 -2.13
N LYS A 213 -15.90 -23.48 -2.61
CA LYS A 213 -17.35 -23.66 -2.37
C LYS A 213 -17.70 -23.87 -0.88
N LYS A 214 -16.95 -23.26 0.04
CA LYS A 214 -17.20 -23.38 1.49
C LYS A 214 -18.55 -22.77 1.87
N PRO A 215 -19.22 -23.26 2.92
CA PRO A 215 -20.45 -22.66 3.42
C PRO A 215 -20.16 -21.30 4.07
N VAL A 216 -21.20 -20.48 4.28
CA VAL A 216 -21.04 -19.13 4.84
C VAL A 216 -20.54 -19.15 6.29
N GLU A 217 -20.81 -20.24 7.03
CA GLU A 217 -20.33 -20.47 8.38
C GLU A 217 -18.81 -20.43 8.47
N TYR A 218 -18.13 -20.95 7.44
CA TYR A 218 -16.67 -20.92 7.34
C TYR A 218 -16.15 -19.48 7.25
N LEU A 219 -16.78 -18.67 6.41
CA LEU A 219 -16.47 -17.25 6.28
C LEU A 219 -16.71 -16.52 7.61
N ARG A 220 -17.87 -16.73 8.23
CA ARG A 220 -18.26 -16.09 9.50
C ARG A 220 -17.27 -16.41 10.62
N ALA A 221 -16.92 -17.68 10.79
CA ALA A 221 -15.98 -18.11 11.84
C ALA A 221 -14.60 -17.46 11.66
N GLY A 222 -14.05 -17.49 10.43
CA GLY A 222 -12.77 -16.85 10.15
C GLY A 222 -12.81 -15.33 10.32
N GLN A 223 -13.92 -14.67 9.95
CA GLN A 223 -14.09 -13.23 10.11
C GLN A 223 -14.06 -12.79 11.57
N VAL A 224 -14.77 -13.51 12.44
CA VAL A 224 -14.77 -13.23 13.89
C VAL A 224 -13.36 -13.42 14.46
N GLU A 225 -12.67 -14.50 14.07
CA GLU A 225 -11.29 -14.75 14.51
C GLU A 225 -10.33 -13.64 14.04
N ILE A 226 -10.44 -13.18 12.78
CA ILE A 226 -9.61 -12.09 12.22
C ILE A 226 -9.92 -10.76 12.92
N ALA A 227 -11.20 -10.47 13.20
CA ALA A 227 -11.60 -9.19 13.80
C ALA A 227 -11.00 -8.95 15.18
N CYS A 228 -10.83 -10.01 15.97
CA CYS A 228 -10.24 -9.97 17.31
C CYS A 228 -8.71 -9.86 17.32
N LYS A 229 -8.06 -9.75 16.15
CA LYS A 229 -6.59 -9.76 16.03
C LYS A 229 -6.06 -8.41 15.52
N PRO A 230 -4.85 -7.98 15.97
CA PRO A 230 -4.17 -6.82 15.37
C PRO A 230 -3.97 -6.99 13.87
N LYS A 231 -4.24 -5.93 13.09
CA LYS A 231 -4.20 -5.95 11.62
C LYS A 231 -2.99 -5.19 11.12
N CYS A 232 -2.32 -5.73 10.10
CA CYS A 232 -1.06 -5.24 9.58
C CYS A 232 -1.24 -4.22 8.45
N CYS A 233 -2.06 -3.20 8.63
CA CYS A 233 -2.52 -2.38 7.50
C CYS A 233 -2.21 -0.89 7.68
N THR A 234 -1.32 -0.61 8.62
CA THR A 234 -0.85 0.73 8.98
C THR A 234 0.58 0.91 8.47
N LYS A 235 0.94 2.17 8.21
CA LYS A 235 2.31 2.53 7.80
C LYS A 235 3.30 2.27 8.91
N GLU A 236 2.84 2.27 10.15
CA GLU A 236 3.64 2.09 11.36
C GLU A 236 3.89 0.61 11.69
N GLY A 237 3.28 -0.33 10.96
CA GLY A 237 3.34 -1.76 11.27
C GLY A 237 2.54 -2.13 12.54
N ILE A 238 2.85 -3.29 13.12
CA ILE A 238 2.27 -3.76 14.39
C ILE A 238 3.36 -3.68 15.46
N VAL A 239 3.11 -2.87 16.49
CA VAL A 239 3.97 -2.77 17.67
C VAL A 239 3.72 -3.97 18.58
N ASP A 240 4.79 -4.63 19.00
CA ASP A 240 4.77 -5.80 19.89
C ASP A 240 3.83 -6.92 19.40
N GLY A 241 3.77 -7.06 18.07
CA GLY A 241 2.86 -7.96 17.39
C GLY A 241 3.28 -9.43 17.50
N ARG A 242 2.29 -10.32 17.36
CA ARG A 242 2.52 -11.76 17.23
C ARG A 242 2.53 -12.18 15.76
N PHE A 243 3.60 -12.86 15.35
CA PHE A 243 3.83 -13.25 13.97
C PHE A 243 4.14 -14.73 13.84
N TYR A 244 3.50 -15.37 12.86
CA TYR A 244 3.84 -16.70 12.40
C TYR A 244 5.00 -16.62 11.40
N ASN A 245 5.91 -17.58 11.51
CA ASN A 245 6.99 -17.79 10.56
C ASN A 245 6.89 -19.25 10.08
N PHE A 246 7.67 -19.61 9.06
CA PHE A 246 7.82 -21.01 8.67
C PHE A 246 8.36 -21.84 9.84
N LYS A 247 8.18 -23.17 9.77
CA LYS A 247 8.72 -24.11 10.77
C LYS A 247 10.22 -23.88 11.00
N GLU A 248 10.95 -23.64 9.91
CA GLU A 248 12.30 -23.12 9.91
C GLU A 248 12.25 -21.59 9.73
N PRO A 249 12.54 -20.80 10.79
CA PRO A 249 12.36 -19.35 10.72
C PRO A 249 13.26 -18.69 9.68
N VAL A 250 12.68 -17.78 8.89
CA VAL A 250 13.39 -17.04 7.83
C VAL A 250 13.52 -15.57 8.20
N GLY A 251 14.72 -15.12 8.56
CA GLY A 251 15.08 -13.69 8.73
C GLY A 251 13.98 -12.85 9.40
N ASN A 252 13.62 -11.74 8.75
CA ASN A 252 12.56 -10.82 9.20
C ASN A 252 11.18 -11.16 8.63
N PHE A 253 10.98 -12.37 8.11
CA PHE A 253 9.67 -12.80 7.63
C PHE A 253 8.68 -12.90 8.80
N GLY A 254 7.42 -12.52 8.53
CA GLY A 254 6.37 -12.67 9.51
C GLY A 254 5.00 -12.52 8.87
N VAL A 255 4.07 -13.40 9.25
CA VAL A 255 2.65 -13.27 8.96
C VAL A 255 1.94 -12.94 10.26
N CYS A 256 1.32 -11.77 10.36
CA CYS A 256 0.56 -11.42 11.56
C CYS A 256 -0.61 -12.40 11.74
N GLU A 257 -1.12 -12.52 12.97
CA GLU A 257 -2.17 -13.50 13.24
C GLU A 257 -3.42 -13.35 12.38
N ALA A 258 -3.84 -12.10 12.09
CA ALA A 258 -5.01 -11.84 11.24
C ALA A 258 -4.82 -12.41 9.83
N CYS A 259 -3.65 -12.18 9.22
CA CYS A 259 -3.29 -12.72 7.91
C CYS A 259 -2.99 -14.22 7.95
N PHE A 260 -2.52 -14.75 9.08
CA PHE A 260 -2.31 -16.18 9.22
C PHE A 260 -3.65 -16.93 9.12
N VAL A 261 -4.70 -16.40 9.77
CA VAL A 261 -6.04 -16.98 9.69
C VAL A 261 -6.65 -16.79 8.30
N GLY A 262 -6.68 -15.54 7.81
CA GLY A 262 -7.41 -15.19 6.58
C GLY A 262 -6.70 -15.60 5.29
N CYS A 263 -5.37 -15.54 5.27
CA CYS A 263 -4.57 -15.87 4.09
C CYS A 263 -4.01 -17.29 4.19
N ILE A 264 -3.23 -17.62 5.21
CA ILE A 264 -2.43 -18.87 5.24
C ILE A 264 -3.28 -20.12 5.57
N ARG A 265 -3.93 -20.12 6.74
CA ARG A 265 -4.73 -21.27 7.22
C ARG A 265 -5.93 -21.52 6.32
N SER A 266 -6.53 -20.46 5.77
CA SER A 266 -7.73 -20.60 4.94
C SER A 266 -7.50 -21.48 3.71
N VAL A 267 -6.27 -21.54 3.21
CA VAL A 267 -5.85 -22.32 2.03
C VAL A 267 -5.08 -23.58 2.38
N GLY A 268 -4.97 -23.92 3.68
CA GLY A 268 -4.27 -25.12 4.16
C GLY A 268 -2.74 -25.03 4.13
N MET A 269 -2.18 -23.82 3.98
CA MET A 269 -0.72 -23.61 3.99
C MET A 269 -0.12 -23.56 5.41
N ASP A 270 -0.95 -23.58 6.44
CA ASP A 270 -0.52 -23.56 7.84
C ASP A 270 0.39 -24.74 8.20
N VAL A 271 0.33 -25.84 7.43
CA VAL A 271 1.25 -26.98 7.54
C VAL A 271 2.73 -26.63 7.34
N LEU A 272 3.05 -25.53 6.66
CA LEU A 272 4.42 -25.05 6.43
C LEU A 272 4.93 -24.14 7.56
N PHE A 273 4.03 -23.68 8.43
CA PHE A 273 4.31 -22.70 9.46
C PHE A 273 4.53 -23.35 10.83
N ALA A 274 5.21 -22.63 11.71
CA ALA A 274 5.30 -23.00 13.11
C ALA A 274 3.91 -22.95 13.76
N GLU A 275 3.63 -23.87 14.69
CA GLU A 275 2.31 -23.98 15.34
C GLU A 275 1.91 -22.75 16.15
N ARG A 276 2.91 -22.02 16.68
CA ARG A 276 2.68 -20.86 17.55
C ARG A 276 3.37 -19.62 16.99
N PRO A 277 2.72 -18.45 17.07
CA PRO A 277 3.35 -17.21 16.68
C PRO A 277 4.39 -16.79 17.73
N ARG A 278 5.38 -16.01 17.29
CA ARG A 278 6.38 -15.37 18.16
C ARG A 278 6.03 -13.89 18.32
N THR A 279 6.22 -13.37 19.53
CA THR A 279 6.14 -11.93 19.78
C THR A 279 7.40 -11.28 19.24
N VAL A 280 7.23 -10.25 18.40
CA VAL A 280 8.33 -9.43 17.90
C VAL A 280 8.27 -8.10 18.64
N VAL A 281 9.33 -7.78 19.38
CA VAL A 281 9.42 -6.52 20.15
C VAL A 281 9.59 -5.35 19.19
N GLY A 282 8.83 -4.28 19.41
CA GLY A 282 8.81 -3.09 18.56
C GLY A 282 7.92 -3.24 17.33
N ALA A 283 8.03 -2.28 16.40
CA ALA A 283 7.23 -2.24 15.19
C ALA A 283 7.71 -3.26 14.15
N ALA A 284 6.84 -4.17 13.75
CA ALA A 284 7.11 -5.17 12.71
C ALA A 284 6.03 -5.20 11.62
N TYR A 285 6.42 -5.63 10.42
CA TYR A 285 5.55 -5.65 9.25
C TYR A 285 5.19 -7.09 8.89
N CYS A 286 3.89 -7.33 8.70
CA CYS A 286 3.44 -8.56 8.05
C CYS A 286 3.84 -8.54 6.57
N VAL A 287 4.12 -9.71 6.01
CA VAL A 287 4.34 -9.87 4.56
C VAL A 287 3.15 -9.40 3.72
N PHE A 288 1.93 -9.46 4.29
CA PHE A 288 0.69 -8.97 3.68
C PHE A 288 0.36 -7.52 4.06
N ASN A 289 1.29 -6.76 4.66
CA ASN A 289 1.10 -5.32 4.85
C ASN A 289 1.36 -4.59 3.53
N PRO A 290 0.41 -3.81 2.98
CA PRO A 290 0.62 -3.00 1.77
C PRO A 290 1.80 -2.03 1.84
N HIS A 291 2.12 -1.56 3.06
CA HIS A 291 3.26 -0.68 3.33
C HIS A 291 4.56 -1.45 3.63
N GLY A 292 4.48 -2.77 3.70
CA GLY A 292 5.62 -3.65 3.96
C GLY A 292 6.61 -3.70 2.79
N ALA A 293 7.82 -4.13 3.10
CA ALA A 293 8.81 -4.44 2.08
C ALA A 293 8.31 -5.58 1.17
N ARG A 294 8.39 -5.40 -0.15
CA ARG A 294 8.10 -6.42 -1.17
C ARG A 294 6.67 -6.98 -1.15
N PHE A 295 5.72 -6.24 -0.57
CA PHE A 295 4.31 -6.59 -0.54
C PHE A 295 3.81 -7.11 -1.91
N GLY A 296 3.95 -6.30 -2.97
CA GLY A 296 3.49 -6.69 -4.31
C GLY A 296 4.13 -7.98 -4.82
N GLN A 297 5.46 -8.11 -4.70
CA GLN A 297 6.18 -9.32 -5.12
C GLN A 297 5.70 -10.58 -4.40
N PHE A 298 5.56 -10.51 -3.07
CA PHE A 298 5.14 -11.65 -2.27
C PHE A 298 3.66 -11.98 -2.48
N VAL A 299 2.80 -10.99 -2.60
CA VAL A 299 1.37 -11.21 -2.87
C VAL A 299 1.14 -11.76 -4.26
N ASP A 300 1.89 -11.32 -5.28
CA ASP A 300 1.78 -11.87 -6.64
C ASP A 300 2.16 -13.35 -6.69
N LEU A 301 3.28 -13.73 -6.07
CA LEU A 301 3.71 -15.14 -6.00
C LEU A 301 2.79 -15.98 -5.14
N TYR A 302 2.26 -15.41 -4.06
CA TYR A 302 1.25 -16.06 -3.23
C TYR A 302 -0.03 -16.33 -4.04
N ASN A 303 -0.49 -15.35 -4.83
CA ASN A 303 -1.66 -15.51 -5.69
C ASN A 303 -1.43 -16.53 -6.81
N GLU A 304 -0.25 -16.55 -7.42
CA GLU A 304 0.13 -17.61 -8.38
C GLU A 304 0.07 -19.00 -7.72
N GLY A 305 0.50 -19.12 -6.46
CA GLY A 305 0.36 -20.35 -5.69
C GLY A 305 -1.09 -20.74 -5.43
N LEU A 306 -1.99 -19.78 -5.15
CA LEU A 306 -3.43 -20.05 -5.01
C LEU A 306 -4.06 -20.60 -6.30
N GLU A 307 -3.64 -20.08 -7.44
CA GLU A 307 -4.19 -20.44 -8.75
C GLU A 307 -3.67 -21.79 -9.25
N THR A 308 -2.41 -22.09 -8.97
CA THR A 308 -1.73 -23.31 -9.43
C THR A 308 -1.78 -24.46 -8.42
N GLY A 309 -2.00 -24.14 -7.14
CA GLY A 309 -1.81 -25.08 -6.03
C GLY A 309 -0.33 -25.33 -5.68
N VAL A 310 0.62 -24.61 -6.30
CA VAL A 310 2.07 -24.81 -6.13
C VAL A 310 2.70 -23.57 -5.49
N PHE A 311 3.15 -23.69 -4.25
CA PHE A 311 3.67 -22.57 -3.46
C PHE A 311 5.20 -22.44 -3.43
N ASP A 312 5.92 -23.34 -4.09
CA ASP A 312 7.40 -23.36 -4.09
C ASP A 312 8.02 -22.03 -4.53
N GLY A 313 7.40 -21.37 -5.51
CA GLY A 313 7.83 -20.05 -5.98
C GLY A 313 7.67 -18.96 -4.91
N TYR A 314 6.57 -18.97 -4.15
CA TYR A 314 6.35 -18.08 -3.02
C TYR A 314 7.35 -18.36 -1.90
N GLU A 315 7.51 -19.63 -1.51
CA GLU A 315 8.43 -20.02 -0.43
C GLU A 315 9.89 -19.65 -0.77
N SER A 316 10.34 -19.98 -1.98
CA SER A 316 11.70 -19.68 -2.44
C SER A 316 11.97 -18.17 -2.43
N ALA A 317 11.01 -17.37 -2.88
CA ALA A 317 11.14 -15.92 -2.88
C ALA A 317 11.18 -15.36 -1.45
N VAL A 318 10.33 -15.84 -0.54
CA VAL A 318 10.36 -15.43 0.87
C VAL A 318 11.71 -15.78 1.50
N ARG A 319 12.19 -17.02 1.31
CA ARG A 319 13.49 -17.48 1.82
C ARG A 319 14.65 -16.62 1.32
N LYS A 320 14.66 -16.25 0.04
CA LYS A 320 15.68 -15.39 -0.54
C LYS A 320 15.59 -13.94 -0.04
N TRP A 321 14.40 -13.35 -0.08
CA TRP A 321 14.26 -11.88 0.00
C TRP A 321 13.85 -11.35 1.37
N SER A 322 13.25 -12.15 2.26
CA SER A 322 12.89 -11.70 3.60
C SER A 322 14.08 -11.39 4.53
N PRO A 323 15.22 -12.10 4.44
CA PRO A 323 16.42 -11.70 5.17
C PRO A 323 17.06 -10.40 4.64
N ILE A 324 16.76 -10.01 3.40
CA ILE A 324 17.38 -8.88 2.73
C ILE A 324 16.55 -7.62 2.92
N LEU A 325 17.08 -6.68 3.71
CA LEU A 325 16.47 -5.37 3.89
C LEU A 325 16.42 -4.61 2.55
N ARG A 326 15.32 -3.89 2.30
CA ARG A 326 15.27 -2.98 1.15
C ARG A 326 16.36 -1.90 1.28
N CYS A 327 16.89 -1.52 0.13
CA CYS A 327 17.74 -0.37 -0.06
C CYS A 327 16.96 0.86 0.40
N ALA A 328 17.54 1.62 1.32
CA ALA A 328 16.91 2.82 1.85
C ALA A 328 17.05 4.03 0.90
N GLY A 329 17.44 3.80 -0.35
CA GLY A 329 17.64 4.85 -1.35
C GLY A 329 18.69 5.86 -0.88
N ARG A 330 18.29 7.12 -0.85
CA ARG A 330 19.09 8.27 -0.37
C ARG A 330 19.21 8.37 1.15
N GLU A 331 18.69 7.41 1.91
CA GLU A 331 18.86 7.39 3.37
C GLU A 331 20.19 6.76 3.77
N ALA A 332 20.89 7.45 4.67
CA ALA A 332 22.14 6.97 5.22
C ALA A 332 21.85 5.93 6.31
N LEU A 333 22.55 4.81 6.25
CA LEU A 333 22.38 3.67 7.15
C LEU A 333 23.70 3.38 7.87
N SER A 334 23.60 3.19 9.18
CA SER A 334 24.70 2.78 10.05
C SER A 334 24.60 1.31 10.44
N GLY A 335 25.72 0.72 10.83
CA GLY A 335 25.79 -0.64 11.37
C GLY A 335 25.34 -1.72 10.38
N ARG A 336 25.84 -1.67 9.14
CA ARG A 336 25.46 -2.63 8.08
C ARG A 336 26.66 -3.14 7.31
N ALA A 337 26.47 -4.31 6.71
CA ALA A 337 27.40 -4.86 5.74
C ALA A 337 27.18 -4.26 4.35
N TRP A 338 28.29 -4.01 3.66
CA TRP A 338 28.34 -3.39 2.34
C TRP A 338 29.18 -4.21 1.36
N TYR A 339 28.84 -4.08 0.09
CA TYR A 339 29.58 -4.60 -1.05
C TYR A 339 30.16 -3.43 -1.87
N GLY A 340 31.04 -3.70 -2.82
CA GLY A 340 31.59 -2.67 -3.71
C GLY A 340 32.96 -2.16 -3.27
N TRP A 341 33.13 -0.84 -3.31
CA TRP A 341 34.37 -0.15 -2.96
C TRP A 341 34.10 0.89 -1.87
N GLU A 342 35.15 1.39 -1.23
CA GLU A 342 35.01 2.45 -0.22
C GLU A 342 34.34 3.71 -0.77
N ASP A 343 34.68 4.11 -1.99
CA ASP A 343 34.06 5.25 -2.68
C ASP A 343 32.71 4.90 -3.33
N CYS A 344 32.34 3.62 -3.41
CA CYS A 344 31.11 3.16 -4.06
C CYS A 344 30.52 1.95 -3.33
N ARG A 345 29.83 2.23 -2.22
CA ARG A 345 29.23 1.21 -1.35
C ARG A 345 27.87 0.78 -1.86
N ILE A 346 27.61 -0.52 -1.83
CA ILE A 346 26.44 -1.17 -2.40
C ILE A 346 25.76 -1.99 -1.32
N CYS A 347 24.48 -1.73 -1.05
CA CYS A 347 23.75 -2.52 -0.07
C CYS A 347 23.45 -3.93 -0.63
N LEU A 348 23.19 -4.91 0.26
CA LEU A 348 22.92 -6.29 -0.13
C LEU A 348 21.79 -6.42 -1.17
N GLU A 349 20.70 -5.65 -1.07
CA GLU A 349 19.63 -5.70 -2.07
C GLU A 349 20.12 -5.29 -3.46
N CYS A 350 20.80 -4.14 -3.58
CA CYS A 350 21.30 -3.69 -4.87
C CYS A 350 22.40 -4.60 -5.40
N TYR A 351 23.19 -5.22 -4.51
CA TYR A 351 24.15 -6.22 -4.92
C TYR A 351 23.45 -7.42 -5.58
N GLU A 352 22.53 -8.08 -4.85
CA GLU A 352 21.81 -9.27 -5.32
C GLU A 352 20.92 -9.03 -6.56
N THR A 353 20.36 -7.83 -6.71
CA THR A 353 19.42 -7.53 -7.79
C THR A 353 20.06 -6.99 -9.06
N PHE A 354 21.28 -6.44 -8.98
CA PHE A 354 21.87 -5.72 -10.11
C PHE A 354 23.35 -6.03 -10.34
N VAL A 355 24.13 -6.23 -9.27
CA VAL A 355 25.59 -6.37 -9.37
C VAL A 355 26.03 -7.83 -9.44
N ALA A 356 25.39 -8.70 -8.67
CA ALA A 356 25.76 -10.11 -8.57
C ALA A 356 25.79 -10.76 -9.97
N GLY A 357 26.91 -11.42 -10.30
CA GLY A 357 27.11 -12.07 -11.59
C GLY A 357 27.62 -11.16 -12.72
N THR A 358 27.85 -9.86 -12.47
CA THR A 358 28.50 -8.97 -13.44
C THR A 358 30.03 -9.09 -13.39
N LYS A 359 30.72 -8.59 -14.42
CA LYS A 359 32.18 -8.71 -14.56
C LYS A 359 32.96 -8.13 -13.37
N LEU A 360 32.55 -6.96 -12.88
CA LEU A 360 33.25 -6.28 -11.79
C LEU A 360 32.86 -6.80 -10.40
N ALA A 361 31.86 -7.66 -10.27
CA ALA A 361 31.35 -8.11 -8.97
C ALA A 361 32.40 -8.86 -8.13
N SER A 362 33.26 -9.66 -8.79
CA SER A 362 34.35 -10.39 -8.14
C SER A 362 35.56 -9.52 -7.82
N GLU A 363 35.67 -8.34 -8.43
CA GLU A 363 36.80 -7.41 -8.24
C GLU A 363 36.56 -6.42 -7.09
N MET A 364 35.35 -6.43 -6.51
CA MET A 364 34.99 -5.54 -5.41
C MET A 364 35.74 -5.94 -4.13
N PRO A 365 36.50 -5.02 -3.50
CA PRO A 365 37.21 -5.29 -2.25
C PRO A 365 36.27 -5.44 -1.06
N LEU A 366 35.11 -4.77 -1.07
CA LEU A 366 34.08 -4.95 -0.05
C LEU A 366 33.18 -6.11 -0.46
N GLN A 367 33.16 -7.16 0.35
CA GLN A 367 32.33 -8.35 0.18
C GLN A 367 31.66 -8.66 1.50
N ASN A 368 30.43 -8.15 1.68
CA ASN A 368 29.72 -8.23 2.95
C ASN A 368 30.50 -7.63 4.14
N SER A 369 31.24 -6.55 3.89
CA SER A 369 32.11 -5.90 4.89
C SER A 369 31.30 -4.99 5.80
N TYR A 370 31.39 -5.20 7.12
CA TYR A 370 30.63 -4.41 8.10
C TYR A 370 31.23 -3.01 8.29
N HIS A 371 30.38 -1.98 8.28
CA HIS A 371 30.76 -0.61 8.61
C HIS A 371 29.77 -0.01 9.62
N GLU A 372 30.31 0.62 10.66
CA GLU A 372 29.53 1.24 11.73
C GLU A 372 28.95 2.61 11.33
N GLY A 373 29.73 3.41 10.59
CA GLY A 373 29.37 4.77 10.20
C GLY A 373 28.20 4.86 9.19
N PRO A 374 27.54 6.03 9.09
CA PRO A 374 26.43 6.25 8.18
C PRO A 374 26.90 6.21 6.72
N ASN A 375 26.26 5.37 5.92
CA ASN A 375 26.60 5.15 4.52
C ASN A 375 25.36 5.09 3.63
N VAL A 376 25.51 5.52 2.38
CA VAL A 376 24.43 5.53 1.38
C VAL A 376 24.78 4.56 0.27
N CYS A 377 23.79 3.83 -0.24
CA CYS A 377 23.99 2.94 -1.38
C CYS A 377 24.26 3.77 -2.65
N SER A 378 25.27 3.41 -3.43
CA SER A 378 25.50 4.06 -4.74
C SER A 378 24.54 3.53 -5.80
N MET A 379 24.16 2.25 -5.72
CA MET A 379 23.39 1.54 -6.75
C MET A 379 21.87 1.70 -6.62
N TYR A 380 21.36 2.59 -5.76
CA TYR A 380 19.92 2.92 -5.81
C TYR A 380 19.60 3.89 -6.95
N SER A 381 20.56 4.75 -7.35
CA SER A 381 20.38 5.73 -8.43
C SER A 381 20.40 5.03 -9.79
N PRO A 382 19.39 5.25 -10.65
CA PRO A 382 19.40 4.73 -12.02
C PRO A 382 20.63 5.18 -12.82
N ARG A 383 21.05 6.44 -12.67
CA ARG A 383 22.23 6.95 -13.37
C ARG A 383 23.53 6.32 -12.88
N GLN A 384 23.65 6.03 -11.59
CA GLN A 384 24.79 5.27 -11.07
C GLN A 384 24.81 3.83 -11.58
N ARG A 385 23.64 3.20 -11.76
CA ARG A 385 23.55 1.89 -12.41
C ARG A 385 24.01 1.94 -13.86
N GLU A 386 23.65 2.97 -14.62
CA GLU A 386 24.12 3.16 -15.99
C GLU A 386 25.65 3.27 -16.04
N ARG A 387 26.25 4.10 -15.17
CA ARG A 387 27.71 4.22 -15.06
C ARG A 387 28.38 2.91 -14.65
N TYR A 388 27.75 2.15 -13.76
CA TYR A 388 28.23 0.82 -13.37
C TYR A 388 28.21 -0.15 -14.55
N THR A 389 27.16 -0.14 -15.36
CA THR A 389 27.07 -0.94 -16.60
C THR A 389 28.19 -0.57 -17.55
N GLN A 390 28.43 0.73 -17.79
CA GLN A 390 29.54 1.21 -18.62
C GLN A 390 30.91 0.78 -18.08
N ALA A 391 31.09 0.81 -16.74
CA ALA A 391 32.30 0.30 -16.10
C ALA A 391 32.49 -1.21 -16.32
N CYS A 392 31.41 -2.00 -16.26
CA CYS A 392 31.44 -3.43 -16.57
C CYS A 392 31.80 -3.70 -18.03
N GLU A 393 31.29 -2.90 -18.97
CA GLU A 393 31.63 -3.00 -20.39
C GLU A 393 33.12 -2.73 -20.63
N LYS A 394 33.68 -1.71 -19.96
CA LYS A 394 35.10 -1.35 -20.00
C LYS A 394 36.01 -2.26 -19.16
N ALA A 395 35.44 -3.12 -18.31
CA ALA A 395 36.15 -3.90 -17.29
C ALA A 395 37.09 -3.02 -16.42
N SER A 396 36.64 -1.82 -16.05
CA SER A 396 37.39 -0.90 -15.18
C SER A 396 36.44 -0.08 -14.33
N ALA A 397 36.69 -0.03 -13.02
CA ALA A 397 35.91 0.74 -12.06
C ALA A 397 36.38 2.21 -11.89
N GLU A 398 37.51 2.60 -12.49
CA GLU A 398 38.18 3.88 -12.18
C GLU A 398 37.28 5.11 -12.36
N GLU A 399 36.62 5.24 -13.51
CA GLU A 399 35.72 6.35 -13.82
C GLU A 399 34.47 6.35 -12.91
N LEU A 400 33.94 5.16 -12.61
CA LEU A 400 32.82 5.01 -11.68
C LEU A 400 33.20 5.50 -10.28
N LEU A 401 34.37 5.10 -9.76
CA LEU A 401 34.81 5.50 -8.43
C LEU A 401 35.08 7.00 -8.35
N ALA A 402 35.73 7.58 -9.36
CA ALA A 402 35.97 9.02 -9.42
C ALA A 402 34.65 9.82 -9.41
N THR A 403 33.67 9.42 -10.22
CA THR A 403 32.36 10.09 -10.28
C THR A 403 31.51 9.86 -9.03
N THR A 404 31.60 8.67 -8.41
CA THR A 404 30.88 8.38 -7.16
C THR A 404 31.42 9.21 -6.00
N ARG A 405 32.74 9.45 -5.94
CA ARG A 405 33.35 10.32 -4.93
C ARG A 405 32.83 11.75 -5.00
N ILE A 406 32.72 12.31 -6.22
CA ILE A 406 32.14 13.64 -6.45
C ILE A 406 30.67 13.64 -6.01
N ARG A 407 29.89 12.63 -6.40
CA ARG A 407 28.48 12.49 -6.00
C ARG A 407 28.32 12.45 -4.47
N MET A 408 29.21 11.75 -3.76
CA MET A 408 29.14 11.70 -2.29
C MET A 408 29.43 13.06 -1.65
N ALA A 409 30.38 13.82 -2.18
CA ALA A 409 30.62 15.20 -1.73
C ALA A 409 29.36 16.08 -1.93
N VAL A 410 28.72 15.99 -3.11
CA VAL A 410 27.47 16.72 -3.38
C VAL A 410 26.33 16.25 -2.48
N TYR A 411 26.24 14.96 -2.16
CA TYR A 411 25.24 14.42 -1.23
C TYR A 411 25.37 15.06 0.17
N LEU A 412 26.60 15.21 0.68
CA LEU A 412 26.86 15.86 1.97
C LEU A 412 26.48 17.34 1.95
N GLU A 413 26.73 18.04 0.84
CA GLU A 413 26.40 19.46 0.69
C GLU A 413 24.92 19.72 0.40
N THR A 414 24.17 18.73 -0.07
CA THR A 414 22.76 18.89 -0.47
C THR A 414 21.82 18.08 0.42
N VAL A 415 21.76 16.76 0.25
CA VAL A 415 20.76 15.89 0.89
C VAL A 415 20.87 15.94 2.42
N MET A 416 22.07 15.95 2.98
CA MET A 416 22.24 16.05 4.44
C MET A 416 21.76 17.41 4.98
N VAL A 417 22.04 18.49 4.25
CA VAL A 417 21.60 19.85 4.61
C VAL A 417 20.07 19.95 4.51
N ILE A 418 19.46 19.41 3.45
CA ILE A 418 18.00 19.32 3.30
C ILE A 418 17.38 18.58 4.50
N LYS A 419 17.93 17.44 4.90
CA LYS A 419 17.44 16.68 6.05
C LYS A 419 17.52 17.47 7.34
N GLN A 420 18.62 18.18 7.57
CA GLN A 420 18.78 19.05 8.73
C GLN A 420 17.73 20.18 8.74
N MET A 421 17.50 20.84 7.60
CA MET A 421 16.48 21.90 7.47
C MET A 421 15.07 21.36 7.74
N ARG A 422 14.74 20.17 7.21
CA ARG A 422 13.44 19.52 7.45
C ARG A 422 13.26 19.11 8.90
N GLN A 423 14.30 18.61 9.54
CA GLN A 423 14.26 18.26 10.97
C GLN A 423 14.05 19.50 11.84
N GLN A 424 14.70 20.62 11.51
CA GLN A 424 14.47 21.90 12.18
C GLN A 424 13.03 22.39 11.98
N GLN A 425 12.51 22.30 10.75
CA GLN A 425 11.12 22.64 10.43
C GLN A 425 10.13 21.80 11.24
N GLU A 426 10.34 20.49 11.34
CA GLU A 426 9.48 19.59 12.14
C GLU A 426 9.54 19.92 13.63
N ALA A 427 10.75 20.19 14.17
CA ALA A 427 10.90 20.59 15.56
C ALA A 427 10.19 21.92 15.87
N GLU A 428 10.28 22.91 14.98
CA GLU A 428 9.58 24.20 15.10
C GLU A 428 8.05 24.02 15.02
N MET A 429 7.55 23.12 14.16
CA MET A 429 6.13 22.78 14.08
C MET A 429 5.62 22.10 15.37
N ASN A 430 6.37 21.12 15.89
CA ASN A 430 6.01 20.44 17.12
C ASN A 430 6.03 21.38 18.34
N ALA A 431 6.98 22.31 18.39
CA ALA A 431 7.01 23.36 19.39
C ALA A 431 5.80 24.31 19.26
N ALA A 432 5.44 24.70 18.03
CA ALA A 432 4.27 25.52 17.77
C ALA A 432 2.98 24.84 18.25
N ASP A 433 2.81 23.55 17.98
CA ASP A 433 1.62 22.79 18.40
C ASP A 433 1.55 22.65 19.93
N THR A 434 2.70 22.52 20.60
CA THR A 434 2.79 22.53 22.06
C THR A 434 2.32 23.86 22.64
N GLU A 435 2.77 24.98 22.09
CA GLU A 435 2.33 26.33 22.49
C GLU A 435 0.82 26.54 22.24
N MET A 436 0.28 26.01 21.15
CA MET A 436 -1.16 26.06 20.89
C MET A 436 -1.96 25.26 21.91
N PHE A 437 -1.46 24.10 22.33
CA PHE A 437 -2.08 23.31 23.38
C PHE A 437 -2.04 24.02 24.74
N ILE A 438 -0.91 24.67 25.07
CA ILE A 438 -0.78 25.50 26.27
C ILE A 438 -1.79 26.65 26.24
N SER A 439 -1.95 27.32 25.10
CA SER A 439 -2.95 28.37 24.91
C SER A 439 -4.37 27.89 25.20
N ALA A 440 -4.77 26.75 24.63
CA ALA A 440 -6.09 26.15 24.86
C ALA A 440 -6.33 25.76 26.33
N THR A 441 -5.28 25.31 27.02
CA THR A 441 -5.34 24.97 28.45
C THR A 441 -5.58 26.21 29.29
N HIS A 442 -4.83 27.30 29.05
CA HIS A 442 -5.04 28.57 29.75
C HIS A 442 -6.40 29.19 29.45
N LEU A 443 -6.90 29.09 28.22
CA LEU A 443 -8.25 29.53 27.87
C LEU A 443 -9.32 28.74 28.65
N SER A 444 -9.13 27.44 28.81
CA SER A 444 -10.04 26.58 29.59
C SER A 444 -10.02 26.95 31.07
N SER A 445 -8.83 27.19 31.63
CA SER A 445 -8.65 27.68 33.01
C SER A 445 -9.29 29.06 33.20
N ASP A 446 -9.18 29.96 32.23
CA ASP A 446 -9.79 31.28 32.26
C ASP A 446 -11.33 31.21 32.29
N ILE A 447 -11.92 30.34 31.47
CA ILE A 447 -13.37 30.09 31.46
C ILE A 447 -13.82 29.58 32.83
N MET A 448 -13.09 28.60 33.39
CA MET A 448 -13.41 28.05 34.72
C MET A 448 -13.28 29.13 35.80
N GLY A 449 -12.21 29.92 35.78
CA GLY A 449 -12.01 31.00 36.76
C GLY A 449 -13.06 32.11 36.66
N THR A 450 -13.60 32.35 35.47
CA THR A 450 -14.74 33.28 35.27
C THR A 450 -16.03 32.69 35.84
N VAL A 451 -16.30 31.41 35.61
CA VAL A 451 -17.51 30.72 36.12
C VAL A 451 -17.51 30.63 37.65
N PHE A 452 -16.37 30.36 38.27
CA PHE A 452 -16.25 30.22 39.73
C PHE A 452 -15.86 31.51 40.46
N GLY A 453 -15.74 32.63 39.75
CA GLY A 453 -15.45 33.94 40.34
C GLY A 453 -14.04 34.08 40.94
N SER A 454 -13.09 33.24 40.53
CA SER A 454 -11.70 33.26 41.03
C SER A 454 -10.75 34.10 40.18
N ASN A 455 -11.23 34.69 39.08
CA ASN A 455 -10.40 35.47 38.17
C ASN A 455 -10.13 36.89 38.67
N THR A 456 -8.86 37.26 38.70
CA THR A 456 -8.40 38.65 38.83
C THR A 456 -8.11 39.23 37.45
N TYR A 457 -8.75 40.35 37.11
CA TYR A 457 -8.57 41.03 35.83
C TYR A 457 -7.55 42.17 35.94
N THR A 458 -6.66 42.25 34.96
CA THR A 458 -5.72 43.36 34.80
C THR A 458 -6.01 44.12 33.50
N TYR A 459 -5.76 45.43 33.52
CA TYR A 459 -5.95 46.28 32.36
C TYR A 459 -4.76 46.14 31.41
N THR A 460 -5.04 45.83 30.15
CA THR A 460 -4.05 45.71 29.07
C THR A 460 -4.36 46.69 27.95
N ASN A 461 -3.41 46.90 27.01
CA ASN A 461 -3.65 47.71 25.80
C ASN A 461 -4.79 47.19 24.91
N SER A 462 -5.29 45.98 25.17
CA SER A 462 -6.43 45.35 24.46
C SER A 462 -7.70 45.23 25.31
N GLY A 463 -7.77 45.92 26.46
CA GLY A 463 -8.90 45.87 27.40
C GLY A 463 -8.58 45.07 28.68
N TYR A 464 -9.63 44.76 29.46
CA TYR A 464 -9.51 43.94 30.67
C TYR A 464 -9.34 42.46 30.32
N LYS A 465 -8.26 41.84 30.79
CA LYS A 465 -8.01 40.40 30.63
C LYS A 465 -7.62 39.79 31.97
N SER A 466 -7.99 38.53 32.19
CA SER A 466 -7.46 37.76 33.31
C SER A 466 -5.99 37.39 33.03
N ASN A 467 -5.26 37.00 34.08
CA ASN A 467 -3.89 36.50 33.92
C ASN A 467 -3.83 35.25 33.02
N GLU A 468 -4.82 34.36 33.14
CA GLU A 468 -4.94 33.16 32.31
C GLU A 468 -5.21 33.52 30.83
N GLY A 469 -6.07 34.51 30.56
CA GLY A 469 -6.29 35.03 29.22
C GLY A 469 -5.04 35.64 28.59
N ILE A 470 -4.22 36.36 29.38
CA ILE A 470 -2.93 36.91 28.92
C ILE A 470 -1.95 35.79 28.56
N MET A 471 -1.87 34.73 29.39
CA MET A 471 -1.02 33.57 29.10
C MET A 471 -1.50 32.82 27.85
N ALA A 472 -2.81 32.68 27.67
CA ALA A 472 -3.41 32.06 26.48
C ALA A 472 -3.02 32.82 25.20
N ASP A 473 -3.12 34.15 25.19
CA ASP A 473 -2.74 34.98 24.05
C ASP A 473 -1.24 34.93 23.75
N LYS A 474 -0.40 34.94 24.81
CA LYS A 474 1.05 34.86 24.66
C LYS A 474 1.46 33.54 24.01
N ALA A 475 0.92 32.42 24.50
CA ALA A 475 1.18 31.10 23.95
C ALA A 475 0.65 30.97 22.50
N TRP A 476 -0.54 31.52 22.22
CA TRP A 476 -1.09 31.55 20.86
C TRP A 476 -0.18 32.30 19.89
N ASN A 477 0.24 33.53 20.24
CA ASN A 477 1.10 34.35 19.39
C ASN A 477 2.49 33.72 19.20
N SER A 478 3.04 33.12 20.26
CA SER A 478 4.28 32.33 20.21
C SER A 478 4.16 31.17 19.22
N GLY A 479 3.08 30.38 19.32
CA GLY A 479 2.80 29.26 18.44
C GLY A 479 2.63 29.68 16.97
N ILE A 480 1.90 30.78 16.70
CA ILE A 480 1.76 31.30 15.32
C ILE A 480 3.12 31.72 14.77
N ALA A 481 3.93 32.45 15.54
CA ALA A 481 5.25 32.90 15.11
C ALA A 481 6.22 31.74 14.84
N MET A 482 6.16 30.67 15.66
CA MET A 482 6.92 29.44 15.41
C MET A 482 6.48 28.75 14.13
N ARG A 483 5.16 28.62 13.90
CA ARG A 483 4.60 28.02 12.68
C ARG A 483 4.97 28.83 11.43
N GLN A 484 4.97 30.16 11.51
CA GLN A 484 5.40 31.02 10.39
C GLN A 484 6.89 30.84 10.07
N ARG A 485 7.76 30.73 11.08
CA ARG A 485 9.19 30.43 10.86
C ARG A 485 9.42 29.05 10.25
N ALA A 486 8.65 28.04 10.70
CA ALA A 486 8.71 26.70 10.13
C ALA A 486 8.34 26.67 8.64
N LEU A 487 7.45 27.55 8.22
CA LEU A 487 6.96 27.69 6.84
C LEU A 487 7.63 28.85 6.08
N ASP A 488 8.83 29.27 6.51
CA ASP A 488 9.56 30.37 5.87
C ASP A 488 9.79 30.09 4.37
N PRO A 489 9.31 30.97 3.46
CA PRO A 489 9.46 30.77 2.03
C PRO A 489 10.93 30.71 1.56
N GLY A 490 11.84 31.43 2.23
CA GLY A 490 13.26 31.42 1.90
C GLY A 490 13.90 30.06 2.15
N ARG A 491 13.61 29.45 3.30
CA ARG A 491 14.02 28.07 3.62
C ARG A 491 13.45 27.06 2.62
N MET A 492 12.19 27.20 2.22
CA MET A 492 11.57 26.30 1.23
C MET A 492 12.23 26.42 -0.15
N MET A 493 12.51 27.65 -0.61
CA MET A 493 13.22 27.89 -1.86
C MET A 493 14.67 27.34 -1.82
N GLU A 494 15.33 27.43 -0.67
CA GLU A 494 16.66 26.85 -0.49
C GLU A 494 16.62 25.31 -0.57
N ILE A 495 15.64 24.67 0.06
CA ILE A 495 15.44 23.21 -0.05
C ILE A 495 15.23 22.82 -1.52
N GLU A 496 14.41 23.56 -2.27
CA GLU A 496 14.17 23.29 -3.70
C GLU A 496 15.45 23.46 -4.53
N ARG A 497 16.25 24.50 -4.26
CA ARG A 497 17.54 24.72 -4.92
C ARG A 497 18.50 23.55 -4.68
N LEU A 498 18.57 23.06 -3.43
CA LEU A 498 19.44 21.92 -3.07
C LEU A 498 18.93 20.60 -3.68
N GLU A 499 17.60 20.38 -3.76
CA GLU A 499 17.03 19.21 -4.44
C GLU A 499 17.32 19.25 -5.95
N ALA A 500 17.23 20.43 -6.59
CA ALA A 500 17.59 20.60 -8.00
C ALA A 500 19.07 20.28 -8.25
N ARG A 501 19.96 20.76 -7.38
CA ARG A 501 21.40 20.44 -7.45
C ARG A 501 21.66 18.94 -7.27
N TRP A 502 20.91 18.25 -6.41
CA TRP A 502 21.05 16.81 -6.24
C TRP A 502 20.53 16.02 -7.45
N ALA A 503 19.44 16.47 -8.07
CA ALA A 503 18.86 15.84 -9.25
C ALA A 503 19.83 15.74 -10.44
N GLU A 504 20.80 16.64 -10.55
CA GLU A 504 21.88 16.56 -11.54
C GLU A 504 22.77 15.31 -11.39
N TYR A 505 22.69 14.58 -10.28
CA TYR A 505 23.53 13.42 -9.95
C TYR A 505 22.74 12.11 -9.75
N GLU A 506 21.41 12.13 -9.93
CA GLU A 506 20.51 10.99 -9.75
C GLU A 506 20.13 10.24 -11.03
#